data_AF-A0A0C2VRZ2-F1
#
_entry.id   AF-A0A0C2VRZ2-F1
#
_cell.length_a   1.000
_cell.length_b   1.000
_cell.length_c   1.000
_cell.angle_alpha   90.00
_cell.angle_beta   90.00
_cell.angle_gamma   90.00
#
_symmetry.space_group_name_H-M   'P 1'
#
loop_
_entity.id
_entity.type
_entity.pdbx_description
1 polymer ?
#
loop_
_entity_poly.entity_id
_entity_poly.type
_entity_poly.pdbx_seq_one_letter_code
_entity_poly.pdbx_strand_id
1 'polypeptide(L)'
;MEDLIAPVLIIALILILIKTNVLQLKTVAKAYKQTGRSLTVNYKLLRGTEIYGFFLKKNEMYTVHYDVEMKEGSLELIFRGKKKEEFFREVFEQSESGSFEFETAKRIHTLEVCGQKAKGKCKVKLDKHER
;
A
#
# COMPACT_ATOMS: atom_id res chain seq x y z
N MET A 1 -0.90 -47.65 19.32
CA MET A 1 -1.59 -46.40 19.73
C MET A 1 -0.67 -45.19 19.66
N GLU A 2 0.65 -45.39 19.77
CA GLU A 2 1.66 -44.33 19.70
C GLU A 2 1.87 -43.77 18.28
N ASP A 3 1.67 -44.58 17.23
CA ASP A 3 1.85 -44.17 15.83
C ASP A 3 0.80 -43.16 15.31
N LEU A 4 -0.32 -43.00 16.02
CA LEU A 4 -1.38 -42.05 15.64
C LEU A 4 -1.21 -40.69 16.30
N ILE A 5 -0.30 -40.55 17.27
CA ILE A 5 -0.08 -39.29 18.01
C ILE A 5 0.63 -38.27 17.12
N ALA A 6 1.65 -38.72 16.37
CA ALA A 6 2.42 -37.88 15.46
C ALA A 6 1.56 -37.20 14.36
N PRO A 7 0.70 -37.92 13.61
CA PRO A 7 -0.14 -37.27 12.58
C PRO A 7 -1.19 -36.33 13.20
N VAL A 8 -1.74 -36.63 14.38
CA VAL A 8 -2.70 -35.76 15.06
C VAL A 8 -2.05 -34.45 15.51
N LEU A 9 -0.82 -34.49 16.02
CA LEU A 9 -0.05 -33.30 16.37
C LEU A 9 0.25 -32.43 15.14
N ILE A 10 0.58 -33.04 14.01
CA ILE A 10 0.82 -32.32 12.75
C ILE A 10 -0.46 -31.61 12.27
N ILE A 11 -1.59 -32.30 12.30
CA ILE A 11 -2.89 -31.72 11.92
C ILE A 11 -3.27 -30.57 12.87
N ALA A 12 -3.09 -30.75 14.17
CA ALA A 12 -3.35 -29.69 15.15
C ALA A 12 -2.43 -28.47 14.94
N LEU A 13 -1.14 -28.69 14.63
CA LEU A 13 -0.20 -27.62 14.31
C LEU A 13 -0.63 -26.84 13.06
N ILE A 14 -1.06 -27.53 12.00
CA ILE A 14 -1.59 -26.91 10.78
C ILE A 14 -2.84 -26.07 11.08
N LEU A 15 -3.78 -26.61 11.88
CA LEU A 15 -4.99 -25.88 12.28
C LEU A 15 -4.66 -24.64 13.12
N ILE A 16 -3.67 -24.71 14.01
CA ILE A 16 -3.18 -23.57 14.77
C ILE A 16 -2.54 -22.54 13.84
N LEU A 17 -1.70 -22.94 12.87
CA LEU A 17 -1.07 -22.04 11.90
C LEU A 17 -2.09 -21.34 10.98
N ILE A 18 -3.18 -22.02 10.62
CA ILE A 18 -4.32 -21.43 9.89
C ILE A 18 -5.09 -20.44 10.79
N LYS A 19 -5.41 -20.83 12.03
CA LYS A 19 -6.15 -19.97 12.98
C LYS A 19 -5.35 -18.74 13.41
N THR A 20 -4.04 -18.87 13.53
CA THR A 20 -3.11 -17.78 13.88
C THR A 20 -2.79 -16.86 12.70
N ASN A 21 -3.36 -17.12 11.52
CA ASN A 21 -3.19 -16.26 10.33
C ASN A 21 -1.71 -16.14 9.88
N VAL A 22 -0.83 -17.06 10.29
CA VAL A 22 0.59 -17.09 9.91
C VAL A 22 0.74 -17.45 8.43
N LEU A 23 -0.14 -18.34 7.93
CA LEU A 23 -0.33 -18.61 6.50
C LEU A 23 -1.20 -17.50 5.88
N GLN A 24 -0.63 -16.31 5.73
CA GLN A 24 -1.27 -15.26 4.95
C GLN A 24 -1.29 -15.71 3.49
N LEU A 25 -2.42 -16.26 3.04
CA LEU A 25 -2.75 -16.41 1.62
C LEU A 25 -2.70 -15.03 0.98
N LYS A 26 -1.51 -14.67 0.46
CA LYS A 26 -1.24 -13.46 -0.30
C LYS A 26 -1.92 -13.60 -1.66
N THR A 27 -3.23 -13.45 -1.71
CA THR A 27 -3.88 -13.23 -3.00
C THR A 27 -5.30 -12.75 -2.81
N VAL A 28 -5.60 -11.52 -3.25
CA VAL A 28 -6.81 -11.26 -4.01
C VAL A 28 -6.48 -10.24 -5.10
N ALA A 29 -6.91 -10.54 -6.33
CA ALA A 29 -6.69 -9.81 -7.58
C ALA A 29 -6.37 -8.32 -7.39
N LYS A 30 -5.10 -7.99 -7.64
CA LYS A 30 -4.55 -6.64 -7.62
C LYS A 30 -4.34 -6.22 -9.07
N ALA A 31 -4.94 -5.11 -9.46
CA ALA A 31 -4.66 -4.48 -10.74
C ALA A 31 -4.11 -3.09 -10.45
N TYR A 32 -2.87 -2.85 -10.86
CA TYR A 32 -2.31 -1.50 -10.83
C TYR A 32 -1.94 -1.07 -12.24
N LYS A 33 -2.04 0.23 -12.48
CA LYS A 33 -1.56 0.89 -13.69
C LYS A 33 -0.72 2.08 -13.25
N GLN A 34 0.51 2.14 -13.73
CA GLN A 34 1.36 3.29 -13.54
C GLN A 34 1.75 3.86 -14.90
N THR A 35 1.61 5.17 -15.07
CA THR A 35 1.95 5.88 -16.31
C THR A 35 2.61 7.20 -15.95
N GLY A 36 3.93 7.24 -16.07
CA GLY A 36 4.74 8.40 -15.67
C GLY A 36 4.52 8.78 -14.20
N ARG A 37 3.83 9.90 -13.99
CA ARG A 37 3.54 10.47 -12.66
C ARG A 37 2.13 10.15 -12.16
N SER A 38 1.41 9.25 -12.82
CA SER A 38 0.11 8.76 -12.36
C SER A 38 0.19 7.29 -11.98
N LEU A 39 -0.45 6.95 -10.87
CA LEU A 39 -0.64 5.61 -10.37
C LEU A 39 -2.13 5.40 -10.10
N THR A 40 -2.64 4.23 -10.47
CA THR A 40 -3.95 3.74 -10.04
C THR A 40 -3.78 2.33 -9.53
N VAL A 41 -4.28 2.06 -8.35
CA VAL A 41 -4.25 0.75 -7.70
C VAL A 41 -5.68 0.36 -7.35
N ASN A 42 -6.13 -0.80 -7.81
CA ASN A 42 -7.40 -1.40 -7.39
C ASN A 42 -7.08 -2.62 -6.53
N TYR A 43 -7.69 -2.69 -5.36
CA TYR A 43 -7.51 -3.78 -4.41
C TYR A 43 -8.86 -4.38 -4.06
N LYS A 44 -9.01 -5.68 -4.34
CA LYS A 44 -10.16 -6.45 -3.86
C LYS A 44 -10.00 -6.88 -2.40
N LEU A 45 -8.76 -7.09 -1.96
CA LEU A 45 -8.36 -7.30 -0.56
C LEU A 45 -6.85 -7.06 -0.45
N LEU A 46 -6.46 -5.93 0.12
CA LEU A 46 -5.07 -5.60 0.40
C LEU A 46 -4.75 -5.90 1.87
N ARG A 47 -3.77 -6.78 2.08
CA ARG A 47 -3.17 -7.09 3.39
C ARG A 47 -1.66 -6.93 3.28
N GLY A 48 -1.11 -6.00 4.05
CA GLY A 48 0.32 -5.65 4.02
C GLY A 48 0.63 -4.44 3.14
N THR A 49 1.91 -4.27 2.81
CA THR A 49 2.44 -3.06 2.17
C THR A 49 2.84 -3.29 0.73
N GLU A 50 2.50 -2.34 -0.12
CA GLU A 50 2.89 -2.28 -1.53
C GLU A 50 3.64 -0.98 -1.80
N ILE A 51 4.75 -1.02 -2.53
CA ILE A 51 5.62 0.14 -2.73
C ILE A 51 5.69 0.48 -4.21
N TYR A 52 5.41 1.74 -4.56
CA TYR A 52 5.45 2.24 -5.92
C TYR A 52 6.45 3.39 -6.04
N GLY A 53 7.39 3.28 -6.98
CA GLY A 53 8.44 4.28 -7.19
C GLY A 53 8.01 5.37 -8.17
N PHE A 54 8.35 6.63 -7.86
CA PHE A 54 8.22 7.78 -8.74
C PHE A 54 9.58 8.42 -8.98
N PHE A 55 9.88 8.75 -10.25
CA PHE A 55 11.09 9.46 -10.64
C PHE A 55 10.74 10.91 -11.00
N LEU A 56 11.13 11.82 -10.13
CA LEU A 56 10.83 13.25 -10.20
C LEU A 56 12.11 14.06 -10.47
N LYS A 57 11.96 15.29 -10.96
CA LYS A 57 13.09 16.22 -11.04
C LYS A 57 13.46 16.67 -9.62
N LYS A 58 14.73 17.01 -9.39
CA LYS A 58 15.22 17.50 -8.10
C LYS A 58 15.01 19.02 -8.00
N ASN A 59 14.86 19.52 -6.78
CA ASN A 59 14.72 20.93 -6.42
C ASN A 59 13.54 21.59 -7.13
N GLU A 60 12.44 20.85 -7.23
CA GLU A 60 11.24 21.26 -7.93
C GLU A 60 10.05 21.01 -7.02
N MET A 61 9.08 21.92 -7.05
CA MET A 61 7.84 21.78 -6.33
C MET A 61 6.88 20.87 -7.09
N TYR A 62 6.28 19.95 -6.36
CA TYR A 62 5.26 19.05 -6.87
C TYR A 62 4.04 19.08 -5.96
N THR A 63 2.86 18.99 -6.57
CA THR A 63 1.60 18.71 -5.87
C THR A 63 1.25 17.24 -6.10
N VAL A 64 1.04 16.50 -5.02
CA VAL A 64 0.51 15.14 -5.05
C VAL A 64 -0.99 15.23 -4.83
N HIS A 65 -1.76 14.77 -5.81
CA HIS A 65 -3.20 14.60 -5.69
C HIS A 65 -3.50 13.13 -5.42
N TYR A 66 -4.33 12.85 -4.41
CA TYR A 66 -4.80 11.52 -4.09
C TYR A 66 -6.33 11.44 -4.08
N ASP A 67 -6.84 10.29 -4.50
CA ASP A 67 -8.26 9.95 -4.51
C ASP A 67 -8.36 8.49 -4.04
N VAL A 68 -8.82 8.30 -2.81
CA VAL A 68 -8.97 7.02 -2.14
C VAL A 68 -10.45 6.68 -2.06
N GLU A 69 -10.82 5.57 -2.69
CA GLU A 69 -12.15 4.96 -2.58
C GLU A 69 -12.03 3.77 -1.61
N MET A 70 -12.69 3.85 -0.46
CA MET A 70 -12.75 2.77 0.54
C MET A 70 -14.12 2.11 0.54
N LYS A 71 -14.12 0.77 0.54
CA LYS A 71 -15.32 -0.07 0.71
C LYS A 71 -15.30 -0.85 2.00
N GLU A 72 -14.10 -1.26 2.44
CA GLU A 72 -13.92 -2.07 3.65
C GLU A 72 -12.47 -1.96 4.13
N GLY A 73 -12.26 -2.12 5.44
CA GLY A 73 -10.95 -2.10 6.08
C GLY A 73 -10.34 -0.71 6.15
N SER A 74 -9.02 -0.65 6.36
CA SER A 74 -8.27 0.61 6.39
C SER A 74 -7.05 0.57 5.49
N LEU A 75 -6.74 1.72 4.91
CA LEU A 75 -5.63 1.93 4.01
C LEU A 75 -4.74 3.05 4.53
N GLU A 76 -3.47 2.80 4.75
CA GLU A 76 -2.48 3.84 5.04
C GLU A 76 -1.69 4.15 3.77
N LEU A 77 -1.65 5.42 3.39
CA LEU A 77 -0.76 5.93 2.34
C LEU A 77 0.41 6.64 2.98
N ILE A 78 1.62 6.31 2.51
CA ILE A 78 2.84 6.97 2.97
C ILE A 78 3.65 7.40 1.76
N PHE A 79 3.88 8.70 1.61
CA PHE A 79 4.73 9.23 0.55
C PHE A 79 6.07 9.65 1.12
N ARG A 80 7.14 9.07 0.58
CA ARG A 80 8.50 9.25 1.09
C ARG A 80 9.51 9.60 0.01
N GLY A 81 10.50 10.38 0.39
CA GLY A 81 11.73 10.61 -0.35
C GLY A 81 12.81 9.58 -0.06
N LYS A 82 13.97 9.77 -0.67
CA LYS A 82 15.16 8.94 -0.38
C LYS A 82 15.60 9.16 1.08
N LYS A 83 16.06 8.09 1.75
CA LYS A 83 16.47 8.06 3.17
C LYS A 83 15.32 8.19 4.19
N LYS A 84 14.10 7.77 3.81
CA LYS A 84 12.92 7.74 4.70
C LYS A 84 12.43 9.12 5.15
N GLU A 85 12.75 10.17 4.41
CA GLU A 85 12.07 11.46 4.56
C GLU A 85 10.58 11.25 4.22
N GLU A 86 9.70 11.55 5.18
CA GLU A 86 8.26 11.35 5.03
C GLU A 86 7.59 12.69 4.75
N PHE A 87 6.98 12.82 3.58
CA PHE A 87 6.25 14.02 3.17
C PHE A 87 4.78 13.94 3.53
N PHE A 88 4.25 12.73 3.60
CA PHE A 88 2.84 12.47 3.84
C PHE A 88 2.64 11.09 4.43
N ARG A 89 1.73 11.00 5.40
CA ARG A 89 1.27 9.77 6.01
C ARG A 89 -0.16 10.00 6.47
N GLU A 90 -1.09 9.21 5.94
CA GLU A 90 -2.50 9.31 6.30
C GLU A 90 -3.16 7.94 6.27
N VAL A 91 -4.08 7.71 7.20
CA VAL A 91 -4.87 6.48 7.33
C VAL A 91 -6.30 6.77 6.94
N PHE A 92 -6.80 6.02 5.96
CA PHE A 92 -8.13 6.13 5.40
C PHE A 92 -8.97 4.94 5.84
N GLU A 93 -10.06 5.22 6.55
CA GLU A 93 -11.13 4.25 6.84
C GLU A 93 -12.37 4.51 5.98
N GLN A 94 -12.45 5.68 5.35
CA GLN A 94 -13.51 6.13 4.48
C GLN A 94 -12.93 6.67 3.16
N SER A 95 -13.78 6.86 2.16
CA SER A 95 -13.36 7.43 0.89
C SER A 95 -13.03 8.91 1.05
N GLU A 96 -11.86 9.32 0.60
CA GLU A 96 -11.34 10.67 0.76
C GLU A 96 -10.42 11.05 -0.40
N SER A 97 -10.44 12.32 -0.76
CA SER A 97 -9.56 12.90 -1.76
C SER A 97 -8.91 14.15 -1.20
N GLY A 98 -7.64 14.37 -1.56
CA GLY A 98 -6.91 15.53 -1.10
C GLY A 98 -5.65 15.77 -1.92
N SER A 99 -4.86 16.71 -1.44
CA SER A 99 -3.56 16.99 -2.03
C SER A 99 -2.61 17.60 -1.02
N PHE A 100 -1.32 17.39 -1.25
CA PHE A 100 -0.26 18.06 -0.51
C PHE A 100 0.87 18.46 -1.46
N GLU A 101 1.63 19.47 -1.06
CA GLU A 101 2.79 19.95 -1.81
C GLU A 101 4.07 19.58 -1.11
N PHE A 102 5.12 19.36 -1.89
CA PHE A 102 6.46 19.10 -1.35
C PHE A 102 7.55 19.54 -2.35
N GLU A 103 8.71 19.87 -1.81
CA GLU A 103 9.90 20.14 -2.61
C GLU A 103 10.78 18.89 -2.69
N THR A 104 11.23 18.55 -3.90
CA THR A 104 12.04 17.34 -4.09
C THR A 104 13.51 17.56 -3.75
N ALA A 105 14.04 16.92 -2.71
CA ALA A 105 15.49 16.93 -2.48
C ALA A 105 16.27 15.98 -3.42
N LYS A 106 15.62 14.89 -3.86
CA LYS A 106 16.21 13.83 -4.72
C LYS A 106 15.23 13.43 -5.82
N ARG A 107 15.65 12.56 -6.75
CA ARG A 107 14.78 12.13 -7.86
C ARG A 107 13.82 11.00 -7.49
N ILE A 108 14.23 10.14 -6.57
CA ILE A 108 13.50 8.91 -6.25
C ILE A 108 12.60 9.15 -5.05
N HIS A 109 11.32 8.86 -5.25
CA HIS A 109 10.29 8.89 -4.21
C HIS A 109 9.50 7.59 -4.27
N THR A 110 8.86 7.24 -3.16
CA THR A 110 8.06 6.03 -3.04
C THR A 110 6.73 6.34 -2.40
N LEU A 111 5.66 5.79 -2.97
CA LEU A 111 4.37 5.68 -2.31
C LEU A 111 4.25 4.27 -1.74
N GLU A 112 4.16 4.16 -0.42
CA GLU A 112 3.78 2.94 0.28
C GLU A 112 2.26 2.94 0.46
N VAL A 113 1.63 1.83 0.11
CA VAL A 113 0.19 1.60 0.21
C VAL A 113 0.01 0.39 1.13
N CYS A 114 -0.35 0.65 2.38
CA CYS A 114 -0.46 -0.34 3.44
C CYS A 114 -1.93 -0.66 3.71
N GLY A 115 -2.38 -1.88 3.39
CA GLY A 115 -3.75 -2.30 3.64
C GLY A 115 -3.90 -3.18 4.87
N GLN A 116 -4.91 -2.90 5.70
CA GLN A 116 -5.40 -3.79 6.73
C GLN A 116 -6.78 -4.32 6.32
N LYS A 117 -6.77 -5.38 5.49
CA LYS A 117 -7.98 -5.92 4.84
C LYS A 117 -8.70 -4.86 3.98
N ALA A 118 -7.95 -3.93 3.37
CA ALA A 118 -8.51 -2.86 2.58
C ALA A 118 -9.13 -3.37 1.27
N LYS A 119 -10.31 -2.86 0.94
CA LYS A 119 -10.98 -3.08 -0.35
C LYS A 119 -11.39 -1.75 -0.93
N GLY A 120 -11.07 -1.53 -2.20
CA GLY A 120 -11.28 -0.23 -2.82
C GLY A 120 -10.28 0.09 -3.94
N LYS A 121 -9.99 1.38 -4.08
CA LYS A 121 -9.14 1.92 -5.13
C LYS A 121 -8.38 3.14 -4.60
N CYS A 122 -7.16 3.34 -5.08
CA CYS A 122 -6.41 4.58 -4.87
C CYS A 122 -5.87 5.06 -6.21
N LYS A 123 -6.03 6.35 -6.46
CA LYS A 123 -5.35 7.04 -7.55
C LYS A 123 -4.43 8.08 -6.94
N VAL A 124 -3.23 8.16 -7.48
CA VAL A 124 -2.27 9.22 -7.17
C VAL A 124 -1.79 9.83 -8.47
N LYS A 125 -1.69 11.16 -8.50
CA LYS A 125 -1.14 11.92 -9.61
C LYS A 125 -0.20 12.99 -9.07
N LEU A 126 0.96 13.13 -9.69
CA LEU A 126 1.93 14.17 -9.33
C LEU A 126 2.03 15.20 -10.44
N ASP A 127 1.66 16.42 -10.14
CA ASP A 127 1.76 17.57 -11.03
C ASP A 127 2.96 18.43 -10.62
N LYS A 128 3.75 18.83 -11.61
CA LYS A 128 4.93 19.68 -11.38
C LYS A 128 4.45 21.13 -11.43
N HIS A 129 4.86 21.96 -10.47
CA HIS A 129 4.71 23.40 -10.62
C HIS A 129 5.60 23.87 -11.77
N GLU A 130 5.01 24.49 -12.79
CA GLU A 130 5.76 25.17 -13.83
C GLU A 130 6.16 26.55 -13.28
N ARG A 131 7.47 26.84 -13.30
CA ARG A 131 7.99 28.19 -13.10
C ARG A 131 8.05 28.89 -14.44
#